data_AF-A0A7S3N4K0-F1
#
_entry.id   AF-A0A7S3N4K0-F1
#
_cell.length_a   1.000
_cell.length_b   1.000
_cell.length_c   1.000
_cell.angle_alpha   90.00
_cell.angle_beta   90.00
_cell.angle_gamma   90.00
#
_symmetry.space_group_name_H-M   'P 1'
#
loop_
_entity.id
_entity.type
_entity.pdbx_description
1 polymer ?
#
loop_
_entity_poly.entity_id
_entity_poly.type
_entity_poly.pdbx_seq_one_letter_code
_entity_poly.pdbx_strand_id
1 'polypeptide(L)'
;MDHHCPWIGNCVGYHNMKPFFLFCLYQAFSGTVFAFVAYEYLFHAPANINDYKQYRVSHFGKFGFWFTVIFDLPICFALIGLTLNIFVQIYENQTTVESLPHATQRRFPCYGVPSSMENFKPNPYDVLWPNNLRNVLGPSLIWWWVPFYQPEMVGWGFYYPQLPKITSPGTELGILQRDGQITKKNSDKQYDFDYRDQFTSDPMDYVRKAEKKYSGYTFILPPNEGEESARVVRL
;
A
#
# COMPACT_ATOMS: atom_id res chain seq x y z
N MET A 1 -7.61 -8.39 -6.31
CA MET A 1 -6.91 -8.05 -7.57
C MET A 1 -6.71 -6.56 -7.59
N ASP A 2 -5.57 -6.07 -8.09
CA ASP A 2 -5.33 -4.63 -8.19
C ASP A 2 -5.73 -4.06 -9.55
N HIS A 3 -5.10 -4.53 -10.63
CA HIS A 3 -5.46 -4.16 -12.00
C HIS A 3 -4.87 -5.16 -13.00
N HIS A 4 -5.28 -5.08 -14.26
CA HIS A 4 -4.57 -5.72 -15.36
C HIS A 4 -3.56 -4.74 -15.96
N CYS A 5 -2.27 -5.09 -15.96
CA CYS A 5 -1.21 -4.23 -16.45
C CYS A 5 -0.72 -4.72 -17.81
N PRO A 6 -1.06 -4.02 -18.92
CA PRO A 6 -0.67 -4.45 -20.26
C PRO A 6 0.86 -4.42 -20.45
N TRP A 7 1.57 -3.56 -19.71
CA TRP A 7 3.02 -3.39 -19.80
C TRP A 7 3.82 -4.60 -19.34
N ILE A 8 3.25 -5.42 -18.45
CA ILE A 8 3.86 -6.68 -18.01
C ILE A 8 3.10 -7.90 -18.56
N GLY A 9 2.09 -7.69 -19.40
CA GLY A 9 1.24 -8.75 -19.96
C GLY A 9 0.55 -9.62 -18.89
N ASN A 10 0.30 -9.08 -17.69
CA ASN A 10 -0.21 -9.85 -16.56
C ASN A 10 -1.06 -9.00 -15.61
N CYS A 11 -1.89 -9.65 -14.80
CA CYS A 11 -2.60 -9.01 -13.70
C CYS A 11 -1.65 -8.71 -12.54
N VAL A 12 -1.87 -7.58 -11.87
CA VAL A 12 -1.23 -7.21 -10.62
C VAL A 12 -2.20 -7.47 -9.47
N GLY A 13 -1.71 -8.07 -8.39
CA GLY A 13 -2.51 -8.40 -7.23
C GLY A 13 -1.72 -9.17 -6.18
N TYR A 14 -2.38 -10.11 -5.50
CA TYR A 14 -1.86 -10.79 -4.31
C TYR A 14 -0.41 -11.30 -4.46
N HIS A 15 -0.13 -12.11 -5.48
CA HIS A 15 1.19 -12.77 -5.62
C HIS A 15 2.32 -11.86 -6.15
N ASN A 16 2.01 -10.71 -6.74
CA ASN A 16 3.00 -9.90 -7.44
C ASN A 16 2.93 -8.40 -7.15
N MET A 17 2.17 -7.96 -6.15
CA MET A 17 2.09 -6.56 -5.74
C MET A 17 3.47 -6.02 -5.33
N LYS A 18 4.22 -6.75 -4.48
CA LYS A 18 5.57 -6.33 -4.06
C LYS A 18 6.56 -6.22 -5.24
N PRO A 19 6.74 -7.25 -6.09
CA PRO A 19 7.59 -7.15 -7.27
C PRO A 19 7.19 -6.01 -8.21
N PHE A 20 5.89 -5.79 -8.42
CA PHE A 20 5.40 -4.71 -9.27
C PHE A 20 5.73 -3.33 -8.69
N PHE A 21 5.48 -3.12 -7.39
CA PHE A 21 5.88 -1.90 -6.69
C PHE A 21 7.38 -1.64 -6.80
N LEU A 22 8.21 -2.66 -6.54
CA LEU A 22 9.67 -2.55 -6.63
C LEU A 22 10.15 -2.30 -8.07
N PHE A 23 9.51 -2.91 -9.07
CA PHE A 23 9.78 -2.65 -10.48
C PHE A 23 9.57 -1.16 -10.81
N CYS A 24 8.42 -0.59 -10.45
CA CYS A 24 8.16 0.83 -10.66
C CYS A 24 9.15 1.73 -9.91
N LEU A 25 9.43 1.40 -8.64
CA LEU A 25 10.34 2.15 -7.79
C LEU A 25 11.78 2.17 -8.35
N TYR A 26 12.31 1.02 -8.75
CA TYR A 26 13.66 0.95 -9.31
C TYR A 26 13.76 1.62 -10.67
N GLN A 27 12.73 1.51 -11.51
CA GLN A 27 12.69 2.22 -12.78
C GLN A 27 12.65 3.74 -12.57
N ALA A 28 11.92 4.24 -11.57
CA ALA A 28 11.91 5.65 -11.20
C ALA A 28 13.29 6.14 -10.72
N PHE A 29 14.00 5.36 -9.90
CA PHE A 29 15.36 5.69 -9.47
C PHE A 29 16.35 5.68 -10.63
N SER A 30 16.33 4.62 -11.45
CA SER A 30 17.18 4.51 -12.65
C SER A 30 16.94 5.67 -13.61
N GLY A 31 15.68 6.03 -13.83
CA GLY A 31 15.29 7.17 -14.65
C GLY A 31 15.78 8.51 -14.12
N THR A 32 15.79 8.69 -12.80
CA THR A 32 16.33 9.91 -12.16
C THR A 32 17.84 10.01 -12.36
N VAL A 33 18.57 8.90 -12.19
CA VAL A 33 20.02 8.85 -12.47
C VAL A 33 20.29 9.15 -13.94
N PHE A 34 19.53 8.55 -14.86
CA PHE A 34 19.65 8.82 -16.29
C PHE A 34 19.37 10.29 -16.62
N ALA A 35 18.32 10.88 -16.05
CA ALA A 35 17.99 12.29 -16.23
C ALA A 35 19.11 13.22 -15.75
N PHE A 36 19.71 12.91 -14.59
CA PHE A 36 20.86 13.66 -14.07
C PHE A 36 22.07 13.57 -15.01
N VAL A 37 22.42 12.38 -15.49
CA VAL A 37 23.53 12.20 -16.44
C VAL A 37 23.25 12.91 -17.77
N ALA A 38 22.01 12.85 -18.26
CA ALA A 38 21.62 13.55 -19.48
C ALA A 38 21.71 15.08 -19.30
N TYR A 39 21.30 15.60 -18.15
CA TYR A 39 21.46 17.02 -17.79
C TYR A 39 22.92 17.45 -17.81
N GLU A 40 23.79 16.72 -17.12
CA GLU A 40 25.24 16.99 -17.11
C GLU A 40 25.82 16.97 -18.53
N TYR A 41 25.45 16.00 -19.35
CA TYR A 41 25.90 15.91 -20.74
C TYR A 41 25.40 17.07 -21.62
N LEU A 42 24.18 17.56 -21.40
CA LEU A 42 23.58 18.61 -22.23
C LEU A 42 24.04 20.02 -21.84
N PHE A 43 24.24 20.28 -20.55
CA PHE A 43 24.46 21.64 -20.03
C PHE A 43 25.84 21.88 -19.45
N HIS A 44 26.55 20.82 -19.02
CA HIS A 44 27.87 20.93 -18.40
C HIS A 44 28.99 20.30 -19.26
N ALA A 45 28.66 19.75 -20.42
CA ALA A 45 29.69 19.30 -21.37
C ALA A 45 30.52 20.48 -21.89
N PRO A 46 31.85 20.32 -22.00
CA PRO A 46 32.73 21.38 -22.50
C PRO A 46 32.37 21.78 -23.94
N ALA A 47 32.50 23.07 -24.25
CA ALA A 47 32.12 23.66 -25.55
C ALA A 47 32.72 22.93 -26.76
N ASN A 48 33.94 22.39 -26.61
CA ASN A 48 34.52 21.42 -27.54
C ASN A 48 34.38 20.00 -27.02
N ILE A 49 33.18 19.44 -27.14
CA ILE A 49 32.88 18.06 -26.75
C ILE A 49 33.78 17.03 -27.48
N ASN A 50 34.32 17.41 -28.63
CA ASN A 50 35.23 16.59 -29.45
C ASN A 50 36.67 16.51 -28.91
N ASP A 51 37.10 17.47 -28.09
CA ASP A 51 38.47 17.51 -27.55
C ASP A 51 38.69 16.47 -26.44
N TYR A 52 37.60 15.97 -25.86
CA TYR A 52 37.62 15.01 -24.77
C TYR A 52 37.12 13.64 -25.25
N LYS A 53 38.02 12.64 -25.25
CA LYS A 53 37.71 11.26 -25.69
C LYS A 53 36.46 10.67 -25.01
N GLN A 54 36.19 11.03 -23.76
CA GLN A 54 35.03 10.54 -22.99
C GLN A 54 33.67 10.99 -23.54
N TYR A 55 33.62 12.09 -24.29
CA TYR A 55 32.38 12.60 -24.89
C TYR A 55 32.30 12.38 -26.41
N ARG A 56 33.30 11.71 -27.02
CA ARG A 56 33.25 11.35 -28.45
C ARG A 56 32.32 10.15 -28.66
N VAL A 57 31.05 10.46 -28.88
CA VAL A 57 30.03 9.46 -29.26
C VAL A 57 29.91 9.39 -30.79
N SER A 58 29.81 8.17 -31.33
CA SER A 58 29.54 7.95 -32.76
C SER A 58 28.19 8.55 -33.15
N HIS A 59 27.94 8.75 -34.44
CA HIS A 59 26.62 9.20 -34.92
C HIS A 59 25.49 8.26 -34.46
N PHE A 60 25.75 6.94 -34.46
CA PHE A 60 24.83 5.95 -33.93
C PHE A 60 24.61 6.11 -32.42
N GLY A 61 25.66 6.40 -31.64
CA GLY A 61 25.55 6.66 -30.21
C GLY A 61 24.76 7.93 -29.90
N LYS A 62 24.94 9.00 -30.69
CA LYS A 62 24.12 10.23 -30.57
C LYS A 62 22.65 9.97 -30.85
N PHE A 63 22.36 9.19 -31.89
CA PHE A 63 21.00 8.76 -32.19
C PHE A 63 20.40 7.95 -31.04
N GLY A 64 21.12 6.95 -30.53
CA GLY A 64 20.68 6.14 -29.39
C GLY A 64 20.44 6.97 -28.13
N PHE A 65 21.31 7.94 -27.83
CA PHE A 65 21.14 8.87 -26.72
C PHE A 65 19.84 9.67 -26.86
N TRP A 66 19.64 10.36 -27.97
CA TRP A 66 18.44 11.17 -28.19
C TRP A 66 17.15 10.35 -28.23
N PHE A 67 17.21 9.16 -28.84
CA PHE A 67 16.10 8.21 -28.81
C PHE A 67 15.73 7.86 -27.37
N THR A 68 16.73 7.49 -26.55
CA THR A 68 16.50 7.17 -25.14
C THR A 68 15.95 8.37 -24.37
N VAL A 69 16.52 9.57 -24.53
CA VAL A 69 16.03 10.79 -23.88
C VAL A 69 14.57 11.08 -24.22
N ILE A 70 14.17 10.95 -25.49
CA ILE A 70 12.81 11.28 -25.95
C ILE A 70 11.77 10.29 -25.41
N PHE A 71 12.09 9.00 -25.36
CA PHE A 71 11.13 7.96 -24.97
C PHE A 71 11.20 7.60 -23.49
N ASP A 72 12.41 7.49 -22.92
CA ASP A 72 12.61 7.00 -21.55
C ASP A 72 12.30 8.07 -20.50
N LEU A 73 12.69 9.34 -20.70
CA LEU A 73 12.46 10.37 -19.68
C LEU A 73 10.98 10.60 -19.34
N PRO A 74 10.05 10.69 -20.31
CA PRO A 74 8.62 10.81 -20.00
C PRO A 74 8.08 9.59 -19.26
N ILE A 75 8.53 8.37 -19.62
CA ILE A 75 8.14 7.13 -18.96
C ILE A 75 8.63 7.14 -17.51
N CYS A 76 9.91 7.43 -17.29
CA CYS A 76 10.51 7.52 -15.97
C CYS A 76 9.82 8.57 -15.09
N PHE A 77 9.46 9.72 -15.65
CA PHE A 77 8.67 10.74 -14.94
C PHE A 77 7.28 10.23 -14.55
N ALA A 78 6.56 9.59 -15.47
CA ALA A 78 5.25 9.01 -15.18
C ALA A 78 5.32 7.91 -14.11
N LEU A 79 6.40 7.12 -14.10
CA LEU A 79 6.62 6.07 -13.11
C LEU A 79 6.88 6.61 -11.71
N ILE A 80 7.37 7.83 -11.53
CA ILE A 80 7.43 8.48 -10.20
C ILE A 80 6.00 8.63 -9.66
N GLY A 81 5.09 9.18 -10.45
CA GLY A 81 3.68 9.34 -10.06
C GLY A 81 3.00 8.00 -9.76
N LEU A 82 3.21 6.99 -10.60
CA LEU A 82 2.68 5.66 -10.39
C LEU A 82 3.25 5.01 -9.11
N THR A 83 4.56 5.12 -8.87
CA THR A 83 5.21 4.58 -7.67
C THR A 83 4.64 5.20 -6.40
N LEU A 84 4.45 6.53 -6.39
CA LEU A 84 3.84 7.23 -5.26
C LEU A 84 2.40 6.79 -5.03
N ASN A 85 1.62 6.62 -6.11
CA ASN A 85 0.25 6.15 -6.01
C ASN A 85 0.16 4.74 -5.42
N ILE A 86 0.98 3.80 -5.89
CA ILE A 86 1.05 2.43 -5.35
C ILE A 86 1.52 2.47 -3.89
N PHE A 87 2.48 3.33 -3.55
CA PHE A 87 2.93 3.47 -2.16
C PHE A 87 1.79 3.94 -1.24
N VAL A 88 0.98 4.91 -1.67
CA VAL A 88 -0.22 5.35 -0.93
C VAL A 88 -1.21 4.20 -0.81
N GLN A 89 -1.47 3.46 -1.88
CA GLN A 89 -2.34 2.28 -1.86
C GLN A 89 -1.88 1.22 -0.84
N ILE A 90 -0.59 0.89 -0.82
CA ILE A 90 -0.01 -0.03 0.19
C ILE A 90 -0.13 0.58 1.59
N TYR A 91 0.15 1.87 1.76
CA TYR A 91 0.05 2.56 3.04
C TYR A 91 -1.38 2.55 3.59
N GLU A 92 -2.40 2.69 2.73
CA GLU A 92 -3.82 2.69 3.10
C GLU A 92 -4.45 1.28 3.10
N ASN A 93 -3.69 0.27 2.67
CA ASN A 93 -4.16 -1.09 2.39
C ASN A 93 -5.42 -1.11 1.53
N GLN A 94 -5.35 -0.41 0.39
CA GLN A 94 -6.41 -0.36 -0.62
C GLN A 94 -5.81 -0.70 -1.97
N THR A 95 -6.50 -1.54 -2.74
CA THR A 95 -6.18 -1.77 -4.14
C THR A 95 -6.64 -0.62 -5.03
N THR A 96 -6.13 -0.56 -6.26
CA THR A 96 -6.58 0.40 -7.27
C THR A 96 -8.10 0.38 -7.44
N VAL A 97 -8.72 -0.81 -7.53
CA VAL A 97 -10.19 -0.96 -7.64
C VAL A 97 -10.92 -0.34 -6.45
N GLU A 98 -10.42 -0.57 -5.23
CA GLU A 98 -11.01 -0.04 -3.99
C GLU A 98 -10.78 1.47 -3.82
N SER A 99 -9.80 2.04 -4.51
CA SER A 99 -9.50 3.48 -4.52
C SER A 99 -10.25 4.27 -5.61
N LEU A 100 -10.97 3.60 -6.51
CA LEU A 100 -11.69 4.25 -7.61
C LEU A 100 -12.76 5.25 -7.09
N PRO A 101 -13.15 6.24 -7.91
CA PRO A 101 -14.15 7.25 -7.50
C PRO A 101 -15.51 6.66 -7.08
N HIS A 102 -15.92 5.56 -7.70
CA HIS A 102 -17.17 4.86 -7.36
C HIS A 102 -17.05 3.92 -6.15
N ALA A 103 -15.83 3.65 -5.68
CA ALA A 103 -15.62 2.84 -4.50
C ALA A 103 -15.96 3.65 -3.24
N THR A 104 -16.70 3.02 -2.33
CA THR A 104 -17.18 3.65 -1.09
C THR A 104 -16.20 3.47 0.06
N GLN A 105 -15.19 2.60 -0.07
CA GLN A 105 -14.21 2.36 0.98
C GLN A 105 -13.16 3.46 1.04
N ARG A 106 -12.92 3.98 2.24
CA ARG A 106 -11.89 4.99 2.50
C ARG A 106 -11.20 4.72 3.81
N ARG A 107 -9.97 5.22 3.91
CA ARG A 107 -9.18 5.19 5.13
C ARG A 107 -9.83 6.05 6.22
N PHE A 108 -10.58 5.40 7.09
CA PHE A 108 -11.22 5.99 8.25
C PHE A 108 -10.80 5.24 9.51
N PRO A 109 -10.93 5.86 10.70
CA PRO A 109 -10.64 5.16 11.94
C PRO A 109 -11.51 3.90 12.10
N CYS A 110 -11.06 2.99 12.97
CA CYS A 110 -11.78 1.79 13.42
C CYS A 110 -13.20 2.03 13.99
N TYR A 111 -13.61 3.29 14.10
CA TYR A 111 -14.89 3.79 14.63
C TYR A 111 -15.89 4.23 13.55
N GLY A 112 -15.69 3.88 12.28
CA GLY A 112 -16.63 4.20 11.21
C GLY A 112 -16.27 5.46 10.44
N VAL A 113 -17.25 6.04 9.75
CA VAL A 113 -17.03 7.21 8.87
C VAL A 113 -17.52 8.50 9.54
N PRO A 114 -16.89 9.66 9.29
CA PRO A 114 -17.42 10.94 9.73
C PRO A 114 -18.84 11.17 9.21
N SER A 115 -19.71 11.84 9.98
CA SER A 115 -21.09 12.12 9.56
C SER A 115 -21.19 12.93 8.24
N SER A 116 -20.16 13.71 7.90
CA SER A 116 -20.09 14.42 6.62
C SER A 116 -19.86 13.50 5.41
N MET A 117 -19.55 12.23 5.63
CA MET A 117 -19.15 11.24 4.62
C MET A 117 -20.02 9.98 4.71
N GLU A 118 -21.31 10.12 4.99
CA GLU A 118 -22.27 9.01 5.20
C GLU A 118 -22.33 8.00 4.03
N ASN A 119 -22.07 8.44 2.80
CA ASN A 119 -22.04 7.57 1.63
C ASN A 119 -20.80 6.64 1.56
N PHE A 120 -19.82 6.83 2.44
CA PHE A 120 -18.59 6.06 2.47
C PHE A 120 -18.60 5.03 3.60
N LYS A 121 -17.68 4.05 3.50
CA LYS A 121 -17.47 2.99 4.48
C LYS A 121 -16.00 3.01 4.93
N PRO A 122 -15.70 2.70 6.20
CA PRO A 122 -14.32 2.53 6.63
C PRO A 122 -13.68 1.35 5.90
N ASN A 123 -12.40 1.48 5.56
CA ASN A 123 -11.61 0.37 5.04
C ASN A 123 -11.36 -0.65 6.18
N PRO A 124 -11.95 -1.86 6.13
CA PRO A 124 -11.75 -2.86 7.17
C PRO A 124 -10.33 -3.44 7.18
N TYR A 125 -9.61 -3.30 6.06
CA TYR A 125 -8.28 -3.87 5.87
C TYR A 125 -7.15 -2.90 6.26
N ASP A 126 -7.43 -1.63 6.56
CA ASP A 126 -6.42 -0.72 7.10
C ASP A 126 -6.07 -1.14 8.53
N VAL A 127 -5.06 -2.00 8.65
CA VAL A 127 -4.53 -2.51 9.91
C VAL A 127 -3.32 -1.71 10.38
N LEU A 128 -3.26 -0.41 10.05
CA LEU A 128 -2.20 0.55 10.35
C LEU A 128 -1.05 0.49 9.37
N TRP A 129 -0.53 1.67 9.05
CA TRP A 129 0.53 1.81 8.05
C TRP A 129 1.75 0.89 8.23
N PRO A 130 2.27 0.59 9.44
CA PRO A 130 3.40 -0.33 9.55
C PRO A 130 2.99 -1.77 9.22
N ASN A 131 1.79 -2.19 9.62
CA ASN A 131 1.29 -3.54 9.34
C ASN A 131 0.84 -3.64 7.87
N ASN A 132 0.22 -2.61 7.31
CA ASN A 132 -0.15 -2.55 5.89
C ASN A 132 1.09 -2.72 4.99
N LEU A 133 2.16 -1.99 5.29
CA LEU A 133 3.44 -2.16 4.61
C LEU A 133 3.99 -3.58 4.79
N ARG A 134 3.95 -4.15 6.00
CA ARG A 134 4.44 -5.51 6.28
C ARG A 134 3.61 -6.58 5.57
N ASN A 135 2.30 -6.38 5.43
CA ASN A 135 1.41 -7.30 4.72
C ASN A 135 1.88 -7.49 3.28
N VAL A 136 2.31 -6.41 2.62
CA VAL A 136 2.75 -6.46 1.21
C VAL A 136 4.26 -6.71 1.07
N LEU A 137 5.08 -5.99 1.84
CA LEU A 137 6.55 -6.00 1.70
C LEU A 137 7.24 -7.12 2.48
N GLY A 138 6.54 -7.70 3.47
CA GLY A 138 7.02 -8.75 4.35
C GLY A 138 7.41 -8.27 5.76
N PRO A 139 7.69 -9.19 6.69
CA PRO A 139 7.91 -8.88 8.10
C PRO A 139 9.27 -8.21 8.37
N SER A 140 10.25 -8.44 7.51
CA SER A 140 11.63 -7.97 7.71
C SER A 140 11.94 -6.79 6.80
N LEU A 141 12.27 -5.65 7.42
CA LEU A 141 12.58 -4.40 6.72
C LEU A 141 13.75 -4.54 5.72
N ILE A 142 14.77 -5.33 6.07
CA ILE A 142 15.95 -5.55 5.20
C ILE A 142 15.56 -6.16 3.84
N TRP A 143 14.51 -6.97 3.82
CA TRP A 143 14.05 -7.65 2.61
C TRP A 143 12.99 -6.86 1.84
N TRP A 144 12.58 -5.68 2.30
CA TRP A 144 11.62 -4.85 1.58
C TRP A 144 12.14 -4.45 0.21
N TRP A 145 13.45 -4.21 0.11
CA TRP A 145 14.16 -3.81 -1.10
C TRP A 145 14.68 -5.01 -1.93
N VAL A 146 14.11 -6.20 -1.75
CA VAL A 146 14.55 -7.39 -2.50
C VAL A 146 13.33 -8.02 -3.17
N PRO A 147 13.27 -8.06 -4.51
CA PRO A 147 12.11 -8.54 -5.24
C PRO A 147 11.93 -10.07 -5.14
N PHE A 148 13.00 -10.80 -4.86
CA PHE A 148 13.00 -12.28 -4.80
C PHE A 148 12.57 -12.84 -3.45
N TYR A 149 12.56 -12.03 -2.40
CA TYR A 149 12.04 -12.44 -1.10
C TYR A 149 10.58 -12.02 -0.99
N GLN A 150 9.68 -12.95 -1.31
CA GLN A 150 8.24 -12.74 -1.21
C GLN A 150 7.66 -13.69 -0.17
N PRO A 151 7.63 -13.30 1.12
CA PRO A 151 6.92 -14.08 2.11
C PRO A 151 5.43 -14.08 1.74
N GLU A 152 4.78 -15.23 1.93
CA GLU A 152 3.34 -15.37 1.68
C GLU A 152 2.58 -14.37 2.55
N MET A 153 1.67 -13.59 1.94
CA MET A 153 0.85 -12.66 2.72
C MET A 153 -0.17 -13.44 3.54
N VAL A 154 -0.53 -12.92 4.71
CA VAL A 154 -1.49 -13.60 5.60
C VAL A 154 -2.80 -13.87 4.86
N GLY A 155 -3.25 -15.12 4.90
CA GLY A 155 -4.54 -15.57 4.40
C GLY A 155 -4.66 -15.96 2.94
N TRP A 156 -3.52 -16.19 2.27
CA TRP A 156 -3.44 -16.86 0.94
C TRP A 156 -4.31 -16.22 -0.14
N GLY A 157 -4.68 -14.95 0.04
CA GLY A 157 -5.54 -14.20 -0.85
C GLY A 157 -7.05 -14.46 -0.67
N PHE A 158 -7.43 -15.42 0.19
CA PHE A 158 -8.82 -15.75 0.51
C PHE A 158 -9.36 -15.00 1.71
N TYR A 159 -8.49 -14.66 2.67
CA TYR A 159 -8.81 -13.77 3.77
C TYR A 159 -7.66 -12.78 3.99
N TYR A 160 -7.98 -11.64 4.62
CA TYR A 160 -7.02 -10.60 4.96
C TYR A 160 -7.23 -10.17 6.41
N PRO A 161 -6.16 -9.82 7.15
CA PRO A 161 -6.30 -9.25 8.50
C PRO A 161 -7.19 -8.01 8.47
N GLN A 162 -8.07 -7.90 9.45
CA GLN A 162 -8.98 -6.76 9.62
C GLN A 162 -8.84 -6.21 11.03
N LEU A 163 -9.00 -4.90 11.19
CA LEU A 163 -9.14 -4.34 12.53
C LEU A 163 -10.42 -4.89 13.17
N PRO A 164 -10.38 -5.28 14.46
CA PRO A 164 -11.59 -5.66 15.16
C PRO A 164 -12.61 -4.53 15.11
N LYS A 165 -13.88 -4.86 14.85
CA LYS A 165 -14.96 -3.88 14.97
C LYS A 165 -15.04 -3.44 16.43
N ILE A 166 -14.83 -2.16 16.70
CA ILE A 166 -14.99 -1.64 18.06
C ILE A 166 -16.48 -1.42 18.30
N THR A 167 -17.14 -2.44 18.83
CA THR A 167 -18.54 -2.37 19.25
C THR A 167 -18.63 -1.65 20.59
N SER A 168 -18.62 -0.32 20.60
CA SER A 168 -18.82 0.54 21.78
C SER A 168 -17.82 0.35 22.95
N PRO A 169 -17.60 1.37 23.80
CA PRO A 169 -16.79 1.20 25.01
C PRO A 169 -17.51 0.23 25.96
N GLY A 170 -16.93 -0.95 26.18
CA GLY A 170 -17.42 -1.92 27.18
C GLY A 170 -18.01 -3.23 26.64
N THR A 171 -18.08 -3.44 25.32
CA THR A 171 -18.46 -4.75 24.78
C THR A 171 -17.20 -5.54 24.46
N GLU A 172 -17.05 -6.70 25.11
CA GLU A 172 -15.94 -7.61 24.85
C GLU A 172 -15.85 -7.94 23.36
N LEU A 173 -14.61 -8.09 22.90
CA LEU A 173 -14.18 -8.37 21.53
C LEU A 173 -14.75 -9.71 21.02
N GLY A 174 -16.03 -9.71 20.67
CA GLY A 174 -16.65 -10.76 19.89
C GLY A 174 -16.43 -10.47 18.41
N ILE A 175 -16.04 -11.50 17.67
CA ILE A 175 -16.17 -11.63 16.21
C ILE A 175 -14.91 -11.26 15.41
N LEU A 176 -13.99 -12.25 15.35
CA LEU A 176 -13.32 -12.64 14.10
C LEU A 176 -13.41 -14.17 13.95
N GLN A 177 -14.64 -14.69 13.97
CA GLN A 177 -14.94 -16.03 13.44
C GLN A 177 -15.68 -15.87 12.12
N ARG A 178 -14.94 -15.62 11.05
CA ARG A 178 -15.39 -15.98 9.72
C ARG A 178 -14.20 -16.51 8.92
N ASP A 179 -14.20 -17.84 8.85
CA ASP A 179 -13.51 -18.71 7.93
C ASP A 179 -11.96 -18.68 7.91
N GLY A 180 -11.36 -19.65 8.62
CA GLY A 180 -10.17 -20.33 8.11
C GLY A 180 -8.82 -20.10 8.79
N GLN A 181 -8.73 -19.42 9.94
CA GLN A 181 -7.42 -19.20 10.58
C GLN A 181 -6.96 -20.39 11.43
N ILE A 182 -5.78 -20.90 11.08
CA ILE A 182 -5.10 -22.06 11.68
C ILE A 182 -4.92 -21.84 13.18
N THR A 183 -5.58 -22.68 13.97
CA THR A 183 -5.49 -22.70 15.41
C THR A 183 -4.24 -23.44 15.86
N LYS A 184 -3.41 -22.82 16.71
CA LYS A 184 -2.36 -23.55 17.43
C LYS A 184 -3.02 -24.45 18.47
N LYS A 185 -2.63 -25.72 18.48
CA LYS A 185 -3.18 -26.75 19.34
C LYS A 185 -2.61 -26.61 20.75
N ASN A 186 -3.40 -26.17 21.72
CA ASN A 186 -3.04 -26.25 23.14
C ASN A 186 -3.59 -27.54 23.77
N SER A 187 -3.00 -27.96 24.89
CA SER A 187 -3.23 -29.26 25.56
C SER A 187 -4.68 -29.53 25.98
N ASP A 188 -5.51 -28.49 26.10
CA ASP A 188 -6.85 -28.57 26.69
C ASP A 188 -8.02 -28.51 25.69
N LYS A 189 -7.77 -28.74 24.39
CA LYS A 189 -8.81 -28.76 23.32
C LYS A 189 -9.66 -27.48 23.21
N GLN A 190 -9.23 -26.37 23.81
CA GLN A 190 -9.86 -25.06 23.66
C GLN A 190 -9.02 -24.21 22.70
N TYR A 191 -9.66 -23.73 21.63
CA TYR A 191 -9.05 -22.89 20.62
C TYR A 191 -8.98 -21.46 21.15
N ASP A 192 -7.80 -21.02 21.60
CA ASP A 192 -7.60 -19.63 22.02
C ASP A 192 -6.95 -18.85 20.87
N PHE A 193 -7.74 -17.99 20.22
CA PHE A 193 -7.30 -17.12 19.15
C PHE A 193 -7.13 -15.72 19.74
N ASP A 194 -5.90 -15.21 19.79
CA ASP A 194 -5.67 -13.81 20.12
C ASP A 194 -5.43 -13.02 18.82
N TYR A 195 -6.41 -12.17 18.47
CA TYR A 195 -6.31 -11.25 17.34
C TYR A 195 -5.08 -10.33 17.44
N ARG A 196 -4.57 -10.06 18.65
CA ARG A 196 -3.38 -9.23 18.88
C ARG A 196 -2.13 -9.78 18.19
N ASP A 197 -2.02 -11.10 18.04
CA ASP A 197 -0.89 -11.75 17.37
C ASP A 197 -0.85 -11.46 15.86
N GLN A 198 -1.94 -10.93 15.27
CA GLN A 198 -1.96 -10.49 13.87
C GLN A 198 -1.38 -9.09 13.68
N PHE A 199 -1.19 -8.33 14.77
CA PHE A 199 -0.71 -6.95 14.72
C PHE A 199 0.68 -6.88 15.33
N THR A 200 1.59 -6.21 14.63
CA THR A 200 2.94 -6.03 15.17
C THR A 200 3.04 -4.87 16.16
N SER A 201 1.95 -4.14 16.34
CA SER A 201 1.77 -3.02 17.27
C SER A 201 0.47 -3.22 18.03
N ASP A 202 0.42 -2.82 19.31
CA ASP A 202 -0.79 -2.87 20.12
C ASP A 202 -1.98 -2.22 19.38
N PRO A 203 -3.02 -2.98 18.99
CA PRO A 203 -4.19 -2.43 18.32
C PRO A 203 -4.82 -1.30 19.13
N MET A 204 -4.81 -1.41 20.47
CA MET A 204 -5.39 -0.40 21.36
C MET A 204 -4.59 0.92 21.36
N ASP A 205 -3.29 0.87 21.09
CA ASP A 205 -2.49 2.09 20.87
C ASP A 205 -2.96 2.86 19.63
N TYR A 206 -3.32 2.17 18.55
CA TYR A 206 -3.93 2.85 17.41
C TYR A 206 -5.30 3.43 17.73
N VAL A 207 -6.15 2.65 18.39
CA VAL A 207 -7.48 3.12 18.81
C VAL A 207 -7.34 4.44 19.57
N ARG A 208 -6.46 4.49 20.57
CA ARG A 208 -6.16 5.70 21.35
C ARG A 208 -5.62 6.85 20.50
N LYS A 209 -4.72 6.57 19.55
CA LYS A 209 -4.17 7.59 18.63
C LYS A 209 -5.24 8.13 17.68
N ALA A 210 -6.14 7.28 17.21
CA ALA A 210 -7.27 7.64 16.38
C ALA A 210 -8.26 8.52 17.16
N GLU A 211 -8.66 8.11 18.36
CA GLU A 211 -9.49 8.92 19.27
C GLU A 211 -8.89 10.31 19.49
N LYS A 212 -7.60 10.38 19.83
CA LYS A 212 -6.93 11.67 20.03
C LYS A 212 -6.91 12.54 18.79
N LYS A 213 -6.59 11.96 17.63
CA LYS A 213 -6.49 12.69 16.35
C LYS A 213 -7.87 13.22 15.89
N TYR A 214 -8.92 12.44 16.14
CA TYR A 214 -10.28 12.72 15.70
C TYR A 214 -11.20 13.15 16.84
N SER A 215 -10.63 13.65 17.95
CA SER A 215 -11.41 14.17 19.06
C SER A 215 -12.26 15.36 18.61
N GLY A 216 -13.54 15.35 18.97
CA GLY A 216 -14.54 16.34 18.57
C GLY A 216 -15.30 16.00 17.29
N TYR A 217 -14.89 14.96 16.55
CA TYR A 217 -15.62 14.51 15.36
C TYR A 217 -16.75 13.55 15.72
N THR A 218 -17.81 13.60 14.91
CA THR A 218 -18.95 12.69 15.00
C THR A 218 -18.83 11.64 13.91
N PHE A 219 -18.92 10.38 14.30
CA PHE A 219 -18.83 9.21 13.44
C PHE A 219 -20.15 8.46 13.37
N ILE A 220 -20.42 7.87 12.22
CA ILE A 220 -21.52 6.94 11.98
C ILE A 220 -20.91 5.54 11.95
N LEU A 221 -21.27 4.74 12.93
CA LEU A 221 -20.94 3.33 13.01
C LEU A 221 -21.97 2.51 12.24
N PRO A 222 -21.53 1.50 11.47
CA PRO A 222 -22.46 0.53 10.89
C PRO A 222 -23.21 -0.21 12.01
N PRO A 223 -24.46 -0.62 11.78
CA PRO A 223 -25.23 -1.39 12.76
C PRO A 223 -24.50 -2.69 13.13
N ASN A 224 -24.65 -3.11 14.40
CA ASN A 224 -24.19 -4.42 14.85
C ASN A 224 -25.06 -5.53 14.24
N GLU A 225 -24.59 -6.78 14.28
CA GLU A 225 -25.42 -7.93 13.92
C GLU A 225 -26.67 -7.96 14.82
N GLY A 226 -27.85 -7.78 14.21
CA GLY A 226 -29.14 -7.72 14.90
C GLY A 226 -29.70 -6.32 15.15
N GLU A 227 -29.01 -5.25 14.75
CA GLU A 227 -29.51 -3.87 14.84
C GLU A 227 -29.97 -3.34 13.48
N GLU A 228 -31.12 -2.66 13.44
CA GLU A 228 -31.66 -2.07 12.22
C GLU A 228 -31.10 -0.68 11.90
N SER A 229 -30.50 0.02 12.88
CA SER A 229 -30.08 1.42 12.72
C SER A 229 -28.60 1.64 13.01
N ALA A 230 -27.99 2.54 12.23
CA ALA A 230 -26.62 2.99 12.44
C ALA A 230 -26.51 3.81 13.74
N ARG A 231 -25.38 3.69 14.43
CA ARG A 231 -25.13 4.40 15.70
C ARG A 231 -24.25 5.62 15.45
N VAL A 232 -24.57 6.73 16.10
CA VAL A 232 -23.77 7.95 16.03
C VAL A 232 -22.91 8.06 17.28
N VAL A 233 -21.59 8.14 17.12
CA VAL A 233 -20.61 8.23 18.22
C VAL A 233 -19.77 9.48 18.06
N ARG A 234 -19.57 10.21 19.17
CA ARG A 234 -18.66 11.34 19.22
C ARG A 234 -17.37 10.90 19.92
N LEU A 235 -16.23 11.11 19.27
CA LEU A 235 -14.90 10.90 19.85
C LEU A 235 -14.38 12.19 20.51
#